data_AF-A0A840RBY9-F1
#
_entry.id   AF-A0A840RBY9-F1
#
_cell.length_a   1.000
_cell.length_b   1.000
_cell.length_c   1.000
_cell.angle_alpha   90.00
_cell.angle_beta   90.00
_cell.angle_gamma   90.00
#
_symmetry.space_group_name_H-M   'P 1'
#
loop_
_entity.id
_entity.type
_entity.pdbx_description
1 polymer ?
#
loop_
_entity_poly.entity_id
_entity_poly.type
_entity_poly.pdbx_seq_one_letter_code
_entity_poly.pdbx_strand_id
1 'polypeptide(L)'
;MGVGSPEYILLLRKPQTDRSRGYADLPVVKSKQEYTRAHWQVHGHCGGSAMTCTEASFLRDVKDHVLEVIRDDGVYRHIRLRKPHTSCYHFDLITWPGYLCYCGDMGTYVFERATDMFGFFRSHRRDFPERGLPINPRYWSEKLVSTDCNGQHPGSAIEFDPEKFTRVINEYRISWMRSLKQRGATKAQRRDLWEEVDHGILGVLDSSDRAQIAAYDFVSTVKVRRHGDGWAPHDFEYEYSFVDLFEHHFTRYTTHFIWCCYALAWGIQKYDDAKADLAAKEVA
;
A
#
# COMPACT_ATOMS: atom_id res chain seq x y z
N MET A 1 -12.67 30.73 -38.08
CA MET A 1 -12.92 29.28 -37.95
C MET A 1 -11.76 28.55 -38.60
N GLY A 2 -10.64 28.40 -37.88
CA GLY A 2 -9.46 27.67 -38.35
C GLY A 2 -9.25 26.44 -37.50
N VAL A 3 -9.37 25.27 -38.12
CA VAL A 3 -9.23 23.94 -37.52
C VAL A 3 -7.76 23.65 -37.18
N GLY A 4 -7.39 23.80 -35.90
CA GLY A 4 -6.12 23.29 -35.38
C GLY A 4 -6.23 21.78 -35.14
N SER A 5 -5.46 20.99 -35.88
CA SER A 5 -5.26 19.57 -35.57
C SER A 5 -4.26 19.42 -34.40
N PRO A 6 -4.39 18.38 -33.56
CA PRO A 6 -3.73 18.28 -32.25
C PRO A 6 -2.21 18.18 -32.31
N GLU A 7 -1.59 18.67 -31.24
CA GLU A 7 -0.16 18.64 -30.96
C GLU A 7 0.32 17.21 -30.66
N TYR A 8 1.43 16.80 -31.26
CA TYR A 8 2.09 15.52 -30.99
C TYR A 8 3.49 15.75 -30.44
N ILE A 9 3.89 14.96 -29.45
CA ILE A 9 5.30 14.61 -29.23
C ILE A 9 5.41 13.11 -29.39
N LEU A 10 5.94 12.67 -30.53
CA LEU A 10 6.36 11.29 -30.76
C LEU A 10 7.87 11.28 -30.87
N LEU A 11 8.56 10.74 -29.86
CA LEU A 11 10.00 10.54 -29.90
C LEU A 11 10.30 9.04 -29.98
N LEU A 12 10.35 8.53 -31.20
CA LEU A 12 10.68 7.14 -31.51
C LEU A 12 12.20 7.02 -31.66
N ARG A 13 12.86 6.28 -30.76
CA ARG A 13 14.26 5.90 -30.92
C ARG A 13 14.34 4.46 -31.42
N LYS A 14 15.17 4.22 -32.45
CA LYS A 14 15.53 2.88 -32.89
C LYS A 14 16.09 2.12 -31.68
N PRO A 15 15.62 0.89 -31.36
CA PRO A 15 16.32 0.03 -30.42
C PRO A 15 17.77 -0.09 -30.88
N GLN A 16 18.73 0.21 -30.00
CA GLN A 16 20.14 0.12 -30.35
C GLN A 16 20.41 -1.30 -30.85
N THR A 17 20.75 -1.45 -32.13
CA THR A 17 21.02 -2.76 -32.75
C THR A 17 22.25 -3.42 -32.11
N ASP A 18 23.12 -2.60 -31.52
CA ASP A 18 24.30 -2.99 -30.80
C ASP A 18 24.06 -3.01 -29.28
N ARG A 19 24.01 -4.22 -28.71
CA ARG A 19 23.79 -4.46 -27.27
C ARG A 19 25.04 -4.18 -26.42
N SER A 20 26.19 -3.87 -27.02
CA SER A 20 27.43 -3.57 -26.29
C SER A 20 27.44 -2.18 -25.62
N ARG A 21 26.50 -1.30 -25.97
CA ARG A 21 26.38 0.09 -25.47
C ARG A 21 25.06 0.40 -24.77
N GLY A 22 24.34 -0.64 -24.33
CA GLY A 22 23.00 -0.53 -23.77
C GLY A 22 22.91 -0.03 -22.32
N TYR A 23 24.04 0.03 -21.61
CA TYR A 23 24.13 0.45 -20.22
C TYR A 23 25.01 1.70 -20.13
N ALA A 24 24.54 2.72 -19.40
CA ALA A 24 25.32 3.94 -19.16
C ALA A 24 26.52 3.70 -18.23
N ASP A 25 26.54 2.56 -17.54
CA ASP A 25 27.53 2.19 -16.53
C ASP A 25 28.24 0.87 -16.86
N LEU A 26 29.45 0.69 -16.29
CA LEU A 26 30.15 -0.58 -16.31
C LEU A 26 29.33 -1.63 -15.53
N PRO A 27 28.95 -2.77 -16.14
CA PRO A 27 28.19 -3.79 -15.45
C PRO A 27 28.99 -4.32 -14.25
N VAL A 28 28.36 -4.29 -13.07
CA VAL A 28 28.95 -4.85 -11.85
C VAL A 28 28.94 -6.37 -11.95
N VAL A 29 30.06 -6.94 -12.39
CA VAL A 29 30.27 -8.39 -12.42
C VAL A 29 30.83 -8.82 -11.08
N LYS A 30 30.03 -9.50 -10.25
CA LYS A 30 30.52 -10.17 -9.03
C LYS A 30 30.62 -11.67 -9.27
N SER A 31 31.73 -12.27 -8.86
CA SER A 31 31.86 -13.73 -8.92
C SER A 31 30.98 -14.39 -7.86
N LYS A 32 30.45 -15.60 -8.15
CA LYS A 32 29.71 -16.40 -7.16
C LYS A 32 30.56 -16.76 -5.93
N GLN A 33 31.88 -16.69 -6.03
CA GLN A 33 32.81 -16.94 -4.95
C GLN A 33 32.91 -15.73 -3.99
N GLU A 34 32.78 -14.50 -4.49
CA GLU A 34 32.83 -13.27 -3.69
C GLU A 34 31.48 -12.87 -3.09
N TYR A 35 30.36 -13.35 -3.64
CA TYR A 35 29.01 -13.04 -3.16
C TYR A 35 28.28 -14.31 -2.69
N THR A 36 28.61 -14.74 -1.47
CA THR A 36 28.18 -16.02 -0.89
C THR A 36 26.69 -16.06 -0.57
N ARG A 37 26.10 -17.28 -0.55
CA ARG A 37 24.68 -17.52 -0.20
C ARG A 37 24.27 -16.94 1.16
N ALA A 38 25.21 -16.82 2.10
CA ALA A 38 24.97 -16.21 3.40
C ALA A 38 24.68 -14.70 3.29
N HIS A 39 25.35 -13.98 2.37
CA HIS A 39 25.07 -12.56 2.11
C HIS A 39 23.67 -12.35 1.50
N TRP A 40 23.15 -13.33 0.75
CA TRP A 40 21.77 -13.32 0.23
C TRP A 40 20.71 -13.35 1.34
N GLN A 41 20.96 -14.11 2.41
CA GLN A 41 19.99 -14.29 3.51
C GLN A 41 19.88 -13.06 4.42
N VAL A 42 20.97 -12.28 4.53
CA VAL A 42 21.03 -11.06 5.36
C VAL A 42 20.27 -9.88 4.73
N HIS A 43 20.17 -9.81 3.39
CA HIS A 43 19.37 -8.78 2.71
C HIS A 43 17.86 -9.11 2.64
N GLY A 44 17.46 -10.35 2.93
CA GLY A 44 16.05 -10.79 2.87
C GLY A 44 15.25 -10.60 4.16
N HIS A 45 15.87 -10.11 5.25
CA HIS A 45 15.21 -9.94 6.55
C HIS A 45 15.22 -8.48 6.97
N CYS A 46 14.47 -7.64 6.26
CA CYS A 46 14.01 -6.36 6.81
C CYS A 46 12.54 -6.53 7.23
N GLY A 47 12.31 -7.36 8.25
CA GLY A 47 11.05 -7.38 9.00
C GLY A 47 10.96 -6.12 9.86
N GLY A 48 10.88 -4.96 9.21
CA GLY A 48 10.58 -3.71 9.88
C GLY A 48 9.10 -3.72 10.27
N SER A 49 8.83 -3.50 11.55
CA SER A 49 7.50 -3.12 12.03
C SER A 49 6.91 -2.10 11.06
N ALA A 50 5.70 -2.38 10.56
CA ALA A 50 5.05 -1.58 9.54
C ALA A 50 4.74 -0.18 10.07
N MET A 51 5.71 0.72 9.98
CA MET A 51 5.51 2.13 10.28
C MET A 51 4.57 2.70 9.22
N THR A 52 3.31 2.90 9.60
CA THR A 52 2.35 3.67 8.84
C THR A 52 2.88 5.10 8.68
N CYS A 53 2.92 5.61 7.45
CA CYS A 53 3.31 6.99 7.19
C CYS A 53 2.35 7.93 7.92
N THR A 54 2.89 8.86 8.72
CA THR A 54 2.12 9.89 9.41
C THR A 54 2.34 11.25 8.76
N GLU A 55 1.46 12.21 9.02
CA GLU A 55 1.66 13.60 8.57
C GLU A 55 3.00 14.16 9.07
N ALA A 56 3.36 13.88 10.32
CA ALA A 56 4.61 14.37 10.92
C ALA A 56 5.87 13.75 10.27
N SER A 57 5.83 12.48 9.88
CA SER A 57 6.93 11.86 9.13
C SER A 57 7.01 12.45 7.73
N PHE A 58 5.89 12.58 7.04
CA PHE A 58 5.83 13.21 5.71
C PHE A 58 6.39 14.63 5.72
N LEU A 59 5.95 15.49 6.65
CA LEU A 59 6.40 16.88 6.76
C LEU A 59 7.91 16.98 7.05
N ARG A 60 8.49 15.98 7.72
CA ARG A 60 9.93 15.89 7.95
C ARG A 60 10.68 15.59 6.65
N ASP A 61 10.13 14.73 5.80
CA ASP A 61 10.73 14.33 4.53
C ASP A 61 10.73 15.48 3.53
N VAL A 62 9.65 16.28 3.47
CA VAL A 62 9.48 17.39 2.52
C VAL A 62 9.91 18.76 3.04
N LYS A 63 10.51 18.84 4.22
CA LYS A 63 10.84 20.12 4.90
C LYS A 63 11.70 21.08 4.05
N ASP A 64 12.60 20.52 3.24
CA ASP A 64 13.56 21.25 2.41
C ASP A 64 13.13 21.29 0.93
N HIS A 65 11.91 20.83 0.61
CA HIS A 65 11.42 20.79 -0.76
C HIS A 65 11.03 22.18 -1.25
N VAL A 66 11.41 22.47 -2.48
CA VAL A 66 11.02 23.68 -3.20
C VAL A 66 10.01 23.33 -4.29
N LEU A 67 9.06 24.24 -4.51
CA LEU A 67 8.10 24.16 -5.60
C LEU A 67 8.70 24.81 -6.86
N GLU A 68 8.67 24.09 -7.97
CA GLU A 68 9.02 24.56 -9.31
C GLU A 68 7.78 24.42 -10.21
N VAL A 69 7.29 25.52 -10.77
CA VAL A 69 6.17 25.50 -11.73
C VAL A 69 6.74 25.40 -13.14
N ILE A 70 6.63 24.22 -13.74
CA ILE A 70 7.15 23.93 -15.08
C ILE A 70 6.15 24.38 -16.16
N ARG A 71 4.85 24.17 -15.91
CA ARG A 71 3.76 24.60 -16.78
C ARG A 71 2.51 24.93 -15.96
N ASP A 72 1.81 26.00 -16.31
CA ASP A 72 0.54 26.39 -15.72
C ASP A 72 -0.36 27.09 -16.76
N ASP A 73 -1.15 26.29 -17.48
CA ASP A 73 -2.10 26.73 -18.51
C ASP A 73 -3.52 26.30 -18.13
N GLY A 74 -4.08 26.94 -17.10
CA GLY A 74 -5.44 26.64 -16.64
C GLY A 74 -5.52 25.27 -15.98
N VAL A 75 -6.14 24.27 -16.62
CA VAL A 75 -6.24 22.89 -16.10
C VAL A 75 -5.04 22.03 -16.49
N TYR A 76 -4.22 22.48 -17.43
CA TYR A 76 -2.96 21.83 -17.79
C TYR A 76 -1.84 22.36 -16.90
N ARG A 77 -1.41 21.56 -15.92
CA ARG A 77 -0.38 21.97 -14.96
C ARG A 77 0.70 20.92 -14.89
N HIS A 78 1.93 21.37 -14.68
CA HIS A 78 3.05 20.53 -14.33
C HIS A 78 3.85 21.27 -13.28
N ILE A 79 3.80 20.76 -12.05
CA ILE A 79 4.59 21.29 -10.94
C ILE A 79 5.48 20.19 -10.39
N ARG A 80 6.68 20.58 -9.97
CA ARG A 80 7.69 19.69 -9.40
C ARG A 80 8.01 20.13 -8.00
N LEU A 81 8.01 19.20 -7.06
CA LEU A 81 8.38 19.43 -5.68
C LEU A 81 9.55 18.53 -5.33
N ARG A 82 10.69 19.14 -5.04
CA ARG A 82 11.93 18.41 -4.75
C ARG A 82 12.83 19.17 -3.81
N LYS A 83 13.66 18.44 -3.08
CA LYS A 83 14.79 19.03 -2.36
C LYS A 83 15.90 19.38 -3.37
N PRO A 84 16.52 20.57 -3.28
CA PRO A 84 17.64 20.92 -4.14
C PRO A 84 18.78 19.90 -4.08
N HIS A 85 19.40 19.62 -5.22
CA HIS A 85 20.56 18.71 -5.37
C HIS A 85 20.32 17.22 -5.03
N THR A 86 19.07 16.78 -4.84
CA THR A 86 18.72 15.36 -4.67
C THR A 86 17.44 15.01 -5.41
N SER A 87 17.25 13.72 -5.68
CA SER A 87 16.00 13.14 -6.17
C SER A 87 15.23 12.38 -5.07
N CYS A 88 15.72 12.37 -3.83
CA CYS A 88 15.00 11.74 -2.73
C CYS A 88 13.71 12.48 -2.41
N TYR A 89 12.62 11.72 -2.27
CA TYR A 89 11.26 12.15 -2.03
C TYR A 89 10.74 13.16 -3.05
N HIS A 90 11.34 13.25 -4.24
CA HIS A 90 10.86 14.16 -5.27
C HIS A 90 9.56 13.64 -5.88
N PHE A 91 8.70 14.55 -6.28
CA PHE A 91 7.50 14.21 -7.02
C PHE A 91 7.02 15.36 -7.91
N ASP A 92 6.35 14.98 -8.99
CA ASP A 92 5.71 15.85 -9.94
C ASP A 92 4.20 15.64 -9.86
N LEU A 93 3.44 16.75 -9.92
CA LEU A 93 2.00 16.73 -10.11
C LEU A 93 1.71 17.27 -11.52
N ILE A 94 1.16 16.41 -12.37
CA ILE A 94 0.81 16.72 -13.75
C ILE A 94 -0.69 16.58 -13.90
N THR A 95 -1.38 17.63 -14.38
CA THR A 95 -2.83 17.61 -14.59
C THR A 95 -3.19 17.91 -16.04
N TRP A 96 -4.24 17.26 -16.50
CA TRP A 96 -4.98 17.56 -17.73
C TRP A 96 -6.47 17.30 -17.47
N PRO A 97 -7.41 17.73 -18.34
CA PRO A 97 -8.84 17.61 -18.07
C PRO A 97 -9.24 16.19 -17.66
N GLY A 98 -9.74 16.04 -16.42
CA GLY A 98 -10.19 14.77 -15.86
C GLY A 98 -9.15 13.99 -15.05
N TYR A 99 -7.86 14.28 -15.22
CA TYR A 99 -6.78 13.43 -14.73
C TYR A 99 -5.71 14.19 -13.94
N LEU A 100 -5.15 13.50 -12.95
CA LEU A 100 -3.94 13.91 -12.23
C LEU A 100 -2.98 12.73 -12.19
N CYS A 101 -1.78 12.94 -12.71
CA CYS A 101 -0.65 12.03 -12.57
C CYS A 101 0.28 12.56 -11.49
N TYR A 102 0.44 11.76 -10.44
CA TYR A 102 1.53 11.86 -9.49
C TYR A 102 2.67 10.97 -10.00
N CYS A 103 3.89 11.51 -10.10
CA CYS A 103 5.06 10.75 -10.52
C CYS A 103 6.26 11.14 -9.65
N GLY A 104 6.92 10.19 -9.01
CA GLY A 104 8.06 10.46 -8.15
C GLY A 104 8.78 9.20 -7.72
N ASP A 105 9.74 9.34 -6.81
CA ASP A 105 10.46 8.18 -6.27
C ASP A 105 9.60 7.31 -5.31
N MET A 106 8.57 7.90 -4.72
CA MET A 106 7.54 7.21 -3.92
C MET A 106 6.46 6.51 -4.78
N GLY A 107 6.72 6.36 -6.09
CA GLY A 107 5.86 5.67 -7.04
C GLY A 107 5.14 6.60 -8.01
N THR A 108 4.36 6.00 -8.91
CA THR A 108 3.51 6.71 -9.86
C THR A 108 2.06 6.34 -9.65
N TYR A 109 1.18 7.34 -9.56
CA TYR A 109 -0.26 7.13 -9.33
C TYR A 109 -1.05 8.05 -10.24
N VAL A 110 -2.04 7.51 -10.95
CA VAL A 110 -2.92 8.29 -11.82
C VAL A 110 -4.34 8.25 -11.28
N PHE A 111 -4.92 9.42 -11.08
CA PHE A 111 -6.27 9.63 -10.56
C PHE A 111 -7.18 10.20 -11.64
N GLU A 112 -8.46 9.80 -11.65
CA GLU A 112 -9.49 10.33 -12.54
C GLU A 112 -10.77 10.67 -11.77
N ARG A 113 -11.28 11.91 -11.92
CA ARG A 113 -12.59 12.28 -11.34
C ARG A 113 -13.26 13.52 -11.91
N ALA A 114 -12.56 14.63 -12.01
CA ALA A 114 -13.12 15.95 -12.32
C ALA A 114 -12.23 16.71 -13.31
N THR A 115 -12.81 17.63 -14.08
CA THR A 115 -12.07 18.43 -15.07
C THR A 115 -10.87 19.16 -14.45
N ASP A 116 -11.05 19.75 -13.26
CA ASP A 116 -9.95 20.30 -12.46
C ASP A 116 -9.68 19.39 -11.26
N MET A 117 -8.65 18.54 -11.38
CA MET A 117 -8.28 17.62 -10.31
C MET A 117 -7.67 18.32 -9.09
N PHE A 118 -7.01 19.48 -9.24
CA PHE A 118 -6.60 20.25 -8.06
C PHE A 118 -7.83 20.72 -7.29
N GLY A 119 -8.85 21.21 -8.00
CA GLY A 119 -10.17 21.53 -7.42
C GLY A 119 -10.79 20.35 -6.66
N PHE A 120 -10.71 19.14 -7.22
CA PHE A 120 -11.18 17.92 -6.56
C PHE A 120 -10.46 17.67 -5.21
N PHE A 121 -9.13 17.67 -5.18
CA PHE A 121 -8.37 17.40 -3.95
C PHE A 121 -8.49 18.54 -2.92
N ARG A 122 -8.71 19.79 -3.35
CA ARG A 122 -9.00 20.92 -2.45
C ARG A 122 -10.29 20.76 -1.66
N SER A 123 -11.30 20.06 -2.20
CA SER A 123 -12.60 19.91 -1.52
C SER A 123 -12.44 19.33 -0.12
N HIS A 124 -11.56 18.33 0.03
CA HIS A 124 -11.33 17.68 1.32
C HIS A 124 -10.70 18.59 2.37
N ARG A 125 -9.87 19.56 1.94
CA ARG A 125 -9.34 20.60 2.81
C ARG A 125 -10.42 21.59 3.26
N ARG A 126 -11.36 21.93 2.38
CA ARG A 126 -12.49 22.83 2.73
C ARG A 126 -13.43 22.20 3.75
N ASP A 127 -13.60 20.88 3.69
CA ASP A 127 -14.48 20.15 4.62
C ASP A 127 -13.86 20.00 6.02
N PHE A 128 -12.53 20.08 6.14
CA PHE A 128 -11.79 19.89 7.40
C PHE A 128 -10.68 20.93 7.62
N PRO A 129 -11.01 22.23 7.74
CA PRO A 129 -10.01 23.31 7.80
C PRO A 129 -9.17 23.30 9.09
N GLU A 130 -9.69 22.72 10.16
CA GLU A 130 -9.04 22.60 11.49
C GLU A 130 -7.95 21.51 11.52
N ARG A 131 -7.90 20.64 10.50
CA ARG A 131 -6.94 19.52 10.41
C ARG A 131 -5.81 19.94 9.48
N GLY A 132 -4.55 19.65 9.85
CA GLY A 132 -3.33 20.05 9.13
C GLY A 132 -3.37 19.74 7.62
N LEU A 133 -2.89 18.56 7.23
CA LEU A 133 -3.02 18.04 5.86
C LEU A 133 -4.12 16.96 5.81
N PRO A 134 -5.41 17.33 5.64
CA PRO A 134 -6.49 16.36 5.61
C PRO A 134 -6.42 15.52 4.33
N ILE A 135 -6.24 14.22 4.50
CA ILE A 135 -6.23 13.23 3.41
C ILE A 135 -7.37 12.24 3.55
N ASN A 136 -7.84 11.68 2.43
CA ASN A 136 -8.81 10.59 2.41
C ASN A 136 -8.33 9.41 1.57
N PRO A 137 -7.42 8.57 2.12
CA PRO A 137 -6.83 7.47 1.37
C PRO A 137 -7.88 6.54 0.78
N ARG A 138 -8.94 6.25 1.54
CA ARG A 138 -10.03 5.37 1.11
C ARG A 138 -10.78 5.92 -0.10
N TYR A 139 -11.24 7.17 -0.02
CA TYR A 139 -11.99 7.74 -1.13
C TYR A 139 -11.10 8.02 -2.35
N TRP A 140 -9.85 8.43 -2.13
CA TRP A 140 -8.91 8.75 -3.22
C TRP A 140 -8.42 7.48 -3.92
N SER A 141 -8.20 6.37 -3.19
CA SER A 141 -7.82 5.10 -3.80
C SER A 141 -8.87 4.57 -4.77
N GLU A 142 -10.17 4.82 -4.51
CA GLU A 142 -11.23 4.47 -5.46
C GLU A 142 -11.15 5.23 -6.80
N LYS A 143 -10.38 6.32 -6.86
CA LYS A 143 -10.22 7.15 -8.06
C LYS A 143 -8.92 6.86 -8.80
N LEU A 144 -8.13 5.90 -8.31
CA LEU A 144 -6.95 5.43 -9.01
C LEU A 144 -7.37 4.66 -10.27
N VAL A 145 -6.79 5.05 -11.40
CA VAL A 145 -6.89 4.34 -12.68
C VAL A 145 -5.58 3.66 -13.07
N SER A 146 -4.47 4.05 -12.43
CA SER A 146 -3.17 3.41 -12.57
C SER A 146 -2.36 3.56 -11.28
N THR A 147 -1.64 2.50 -10.94
CA THR A 147 -0.71 2.43 -9.82
C THR A 147 0.67 2.06 -10.31
N ASP A 148 1.68 2.35 -9.49
CA ASP A 148 3.07 2.09 -9.79
C ASP A 148 3.29 0.61 -10.18
N CYS A 149 4.32 0.33 -10.96
CA CYS A 149 4.77 -1.03 -11.24
C CYS A 149 6.29 -1.02 -11.28
N ASN A 150 6.92 -1.46 -10.20
CA ASN A 150 8.38 -1.45 -10.06
C ASN A 150 9.06 -2.68 -10.70
N GLY A 151 8.35 -3.38 -11.61
CA GLY A 151 8.87 -4.51 -12.39
C GLY A 151 9.09 -5.82 -11.62
N GLN A 152 9.04 -5.81 -10.29
CA GLN A 152 9.17 -7.01 -9.44
C GLN A 152 7.85 -7.38 -8.75
N HIS A 153 7.03 -6.38 -8.43
CA HIS A 153 5.68 -6.56 -7.92
C HIS A 153 4.72 -5.60 -8.63
N PRO A 154 3.46 -5.99 -8.89
CA PRO A 154 2.44 -5.02 -9.25
C PRO A 154 2.35 -4.03 -8.07
N GLY A 155 2.74 -2.77 -8.30
CA GLY A 155 2.59 -1.75 -7.27
C GLY A 155 1.10 -1.54 -7.05
N SER A 156 0.71 -1.51 -5.78
CA SER A 156 -0.67 -1.40 -5.35
C SER A 156 -0.77 -0.31 -4.30
N ALA A 157 -1.91 0.38 -4.26
CA ALA A 157 -2.24 1.28 -3.17
C ALA A 157 -2.44 0.52 -1.85
N ILE A 158 -2.74 -0.77 -1.93
CA ILE A 158 -3.01 -1.66 -0.79
C ILE A 158 -2.09 -2.88 -0.78
N GLU A 159 -1.70 -3.32 0.42
CA GLU A 159 -0.91 -4.52 0.67
C GLU A 159 -1.56 -5.39 1.73
N PHE A 160 -1.16 -6.66 1.80
CA PHE A 160 -1.59 -7.58 2.85
C PHE A 160 -1.04 -7.15 4.21
N ASP A 161 -1.89 -7.20 5.23
CA ASP A 161 -1.58 -6.88 6.60
C ASP A 161 -1.51 -8.18 7.43
N PRO A 162 -0.30 -8.77 7.59
CA PRO A 162 -0.12 -10.02 8.32
C PRO A 162 -0.48 -9.89 9.80
N GLU A 163 -0.31 -8.71 10.39
CA GLU A 163 -0.65 -8.45 11.79
C GLU A 163 -2.16 -8.48 11.99
N LYS A 164 -2.91 -7.82 11.11
CA LYS A 164 -4.38 -7.84 11.13
C LYS A 164 -4.93 -9.24 10.90
N PHE A 165 -4.37 -10.00 9.95
CA PHE A 165 -4.74 -11.39 9.72
C PHE A 165 -4.50 -12.24 10.96
N THR A 166 -3.28 -12.18 11.52
CA THR A 166 -2.91 -12.93 12.74
C THR A 166 -3.84 -12.61 13.91
N ARG A 167 -4.22 -11.33 14.08
CA ARG A 167 -5.16 -10.92 15.12
C ARG A 167 -6.52 -11.61 14.97
N VAL A 168 -7.12 -11.56 13.78
CA VAL A 168 -8.43 -12.18 13.51
C VAL A 168 -8.35 -13.69 13.73
N ILE A 169 -7.34 -14.37 13.18
CA ILE A 169 -7.14 -15.82 13.38
C ILE A 169 -7.05 -16.16 14.87
N ASN A 170 -6.36 -15.34 15.67
CA ASN A 170 -6.27 -15.54 17.12
C ASN A 170 -7.59 -15.31 17.85
N GLU A 171 -8.45 -14.38 17.40
CA GLU A 171 -9.79 -14.19 17.97
C GLU A 171 -10.66 -15.45 17.80
N TYR A 172 -10.63 -16.08 16.61
CA TYR A 172 -11.27 -17.38 16.37
C TYR A 172 -10.69 -18.47 17.28
N ARG A 173 -9.37 -18.60 17.35
CA ARG A 173 -8.71 -19.59 18.25
C ARG A 173 -9.16 -19.42 19.69
N ILE A 174 -9.18 -18.20 20.21
CA ILE A 174 -9.61 -17.92 21.59
C ILE A 174 -11.08 -18.31 21.79
N SER A 175 -11.95 -17.99 20.84
CA SER A 175 -13.35 -18.40 20.87
C SER A 175 -13.51 -19.93 20.91
N TRP A 176 -12.78 -20.65 20.06
CA TRP A 176 -12.77 -22.11 20.02
C TRP A 176 -12.23 -22.72 21.31
N MET A 177 -11.16 -22.15 21.89
CA MET A 177 -10.62 -22.60 23.18
C MET A 177 -11.64 -22.46 24.32
N ARG A 178 -12.44 -21.39 24.32
CA ARG A 178 -13.54 -21.18 25.29
C ARG A 178 -14.64 -22.20 25.08
N SER A 179 -15.07 -22.41 23.83
CA SER A 179 -16.08 -23.41 23.46
C SER A 179 -15.66 -24.83 23.85
N LEU A 180 -14.43 -25.24 23.52
CA LEU A 180 -13.87 -26.55 23.89
C LEU A 180 -13.80 -26.73 25.41
N LYS A 181 -13.38 -25.70 26.15
CA LYS A 181 -13.35 -25.75 27.61
C LYS A 181 -14.74 -25.98 28.21
N GLN A 182 -15.76 -25.30 27.69
CA GLN A 182 -17.15 -25.49 28.12
C GLN A 182 -17.69 -26.88 27.77
N ARG A 183 -17.22 -27.46 26.66
CA ARG A 183 -17.64 -28.79 26.20
C ARG A 183 -16.97 -29.94 26.94
N GLY A 184 -15.98 -29.67 27.80
CA GLY A 184 -15.27 -30.68 28.60
C GLY A 184 -13.96 -31.18 27.98
N ALA A 185 -13.43 -30.50 26.97
CA ALA A 185 -12.17 -30.89 26.34
C ALA A 185 -10.97 -30.72 27.28
N THR A 186 -10.02 -31.64 27.16
CA THR A 186 -8.76 -31.62 27.92
C THR A 186 -7.87 -30.45 27.52
N LYS A 187 -6.82 -30.20 28.31
CA LYS A 187 -5.80 -29.20 27.95
C LYS A 187 -4.98 -29.63 26.72
N ALA A 188 -4.73 -30.93 26.57
CA ALA A 188 -4.00 -31.48 25.41
C ALA A 188 -4.77 -31.24 24.10
N GLN A 189 -6.05 -31.63 24.04
CA GLN A 189 -6.89 -31.44 22.85
C GLN A 189 -6.99 -29.96 22.42
N ARG A 190 -7.07 -29.05 23.39
CA ARG A 190 -7.07 -27.60 23.14
C ARG A 190 -5.73 -27.12 22.58
N ARG A 191 -4.61 -27.64 23.10
CA ARG A 191 -3.27 -27.32 22.60
C ARG A 191 -3.07 -27.89 21.19
N ASP A 192 -3.51 -29.11 20.92
CA ASP A 192 -3.32 -29.75 19.63
C ASP A 192 -4.04 -28.96 18.52
N LEU A 193 -5.30 -28.55 18.74
CA LEU A 193 -6.00 -27.64 17.81
C LEU A 193 -5.30 -26.28 17.67
N TRP A 194 -4.73 -25.76 18.75
CA TRP A 194 -3.99 -24.51 18.73
C TRP A 194 -2.73 -24.62 17.85
N GLU A 195 -1.95 -25.68 18.01
CA GLU A 195 -0.73 -25.96 17.24
C GLU A 195 -1.05 -26.25 15.77
N GLU A 196 -2.16 -26.92 15.48
CA GLU A 196 -2.61 -27.18 14.10
C GLU A 196 -2.86 -25.88 13.33
N VAL A 197 -3.56 -24.92 13.93
CA VAL A 197 -3.77 -23.57 13.36
C VAL A 197 -2.44 -22.83 13.23
N ASP A 198 -1.56 -22.94 14.22
CA ASP A 198 -0.26 -22.26 14.21
C ASP A 198 0.60 -22.71 13.03
N HIS A 199 0.76 -24.02 12.86
CA HIS A 199 1.58 -24.61 11.80
C HIS A 199 0.93 -24.53 10.42
N GLY A 200 -0.37 -24.81 10.34
CA GLY A 200 -1.10 -24.88 9.07
C GLY A 200 -1.37 -23.51 8.45
N ILE A 201 -1.55 -22.47 9.27
CA ILE A 201 -1.98 -21.15 8.80
C ILE A 201 -0.91 -20.09 9.08
N LEU A 202 -0.52 -19.91 10.35
CA LEU A 202 0.42 -18.85 10.71
C LEU A 202 1.87 -19.17 10.27
N GLY A 203 2.20 -20.45 10.08
CA GLY A 203 3.47 -20.91 9.53
C GLY A 203 3.69 -20.59 8.05
N VAL A 204 2.63 -20.21 7.31
CA VAL A 204 2.69 -19.85 5.87
C VAL A 204 2.30 -18.39 5.62
N LEU A 205 2.43 -17.53 6.64
CA LEU A 205 2.08 -16.10 6.61
C LEU A 205 2.98 -15.25 5.70
N ASP A 206 4.04 -15.83 5.15
CA ASP A 206 4.99 -15.16 4.24
C ASP A 206 4.35 -14.77 2.90
N SER A 207 3.23 -15.38 2.53
CA SER A 207 2.46 -15.09 1.33
C SER A 207 0.98 -14.89 1.66
N SER A 208 0.43 -13.72 1.29
CA SER A 208 -0.98 -13.37 1.44
C SER A 208 -1.92 -14.47 0.93
N ASP A 209 -1.69 -14.93 -0.30
CA ASP A 209 -2.58 -15.89 -0.96
C ASP A 209 -2.52 -17.25 -0.27
N ARG A 210 -1.32 -17.71 0.10
CA ARG A 210 -1.14 -19.01 0.77
C ARG A 210 -1.76 -19.02 2.16
N ALA A 211 -1.57 -17.97 2.95
CA ALA A 211 -2.12 -17.87 4.29
C ALA A 211 -3.66 -17.81 4.28
N GLN A 212 -4.24 -17.05 3.36
CA GLN A 212 -5.70 -16.94 3.24
C GLN A 212 -6.33 -18.24 2.71
N ILE A 213 -5.71 -18.89 1.71
CA ILE A 213 -6.16 -20.20 1.22
C ILE A 213 -6.06 -21.25 2.33
N ALA A 214 -4.94 -21.30 3.05
CA ALA A 214 -4.76 -22.24 4.15
C ALA A 214 -5.80 -22.07 5.26
N ALA A 215 -6.18 -20.82 5.56
CA ALA A 215 -7.23 -20.55 6.54
C ALA A 215 -8.63 -20.86 6.02
N TYR A 216 -8.89 -20.68 4.72
CA TYR A 216 -10.16 -21.01 4.08
C TYR A 216 -10.39 -22.52 4.02
N ASP A 217 -9.36 -23.28 3.66
CA ASP A 217 -9.42 -24.74 3.57
C ASP A 217 -9.29 -25.44 4.94
N PHE A 218 -9.06 -24.67 6.02
CA PHE A 218 -8.86 -25.22 7.34
C PHE A 218 -10.16 -25.77 7.92
N VAL A 219 -10.13 -27.08 8.19
CA VAL A 219 -11.16 -27.79 8.94
C VAL A 219 -10.46 -28.74 9.90
N SER A 220 -10.75 -28.62 11.19
CA SER A 220 -10.24 -29.53 12.21
C SER A 220 -11.37 -30.06 13.08
N THR A 221 -11.31 -31.35 13.40
CA THR A 221 -12.34 -32.04 14.18
C THR A 221 -11.78 -32.51 15.50
N VAL A 222 -12.36 -32.05 16.59
CA VAL A 222 -11.98 -32.43 17.96
C VAL A 222 -13.03 -33.35 18.56
N LYS A 223 -12.61 -34.56 18.94
CA LYS A 223 -13.47 -35.54 19.64
C LYS A 223 -13.38 -35.35 21.15
N VAL A 224 -14.50 -35.18 21.83
CA VAL A 224 -14.56 -35.00 23.29
C VAL A 224 -15.42 -36.10 23.90
N ARG A 225 -14.78 -36.94 24.72
CA ARG A 225 -15.44 -37.98 25.52
C ARG A 225 -16.10 -37.34 26.74
N ARG A 226 -17.43 -37.44 26.85
CA ARG A 226 -18.16 -36.96 28.05
C ARG A 226 -19.42 -37.78 28.32
N HIS A 227 -19.89 -37.73 29.56
CA HIS A 227 -21.25 -38.18 29.88
C HIS A 227 -22.25 -37.15 29.35
N GLY A 228 -23.13 -37.59 28.44
CA GLY A 228 -24.32 -36.86 28.06
C GLY A 228 -25.51 -37.30 28.91
N ASP A 229 -26.70 -37.33 28.33
CA ASP A 229 -27.96 -37.65 29.02
C ASP A 229 -28.17 -39.16 29.25
N GLY A 230 -27.22 -40.00 28.82
CA GLY A 230 -27.27 -41.47 28.87
C GLY A 230 -26.39 -42.11 29.95
N TRP A 231 -26.50 -43.44 30.08
CA TRP A 231 -25.83 -44.25 31.12
C TRP A 231 -24.31 -44.44 30.94
N ALA A 232 -23.76 -44.16 29.76
CA ALA A 232 -22.34 -44.35 29.44
C ALA A 232 -21.74 -43.09 28.77
N PRO A 233 -20.41 -42.86 28.88
CA PRO A 233 -19.77 -41.77 28.18
C PRO A 233 -19.71 -42.06 26.67
N HIS A 234 -19.98 -41.03 25.86
CA HIS A 234 -19.92 -41.09 24.40
C HIS A 234 -18.94 -40.05 23.86
N ASP A 235 -18.42 -40.30 22.66
CA ASP A 235 -17.55 -39.37 21.94
C ASP A 235 -18.41 -38.39 21.12
N PHE A 236 -18.24 -37.11 21.39
CA PHE A 236 -18.87 -36.03 20.62
C PHE A 236 -17.82 -35.40 19.70
N GLU A 237 -18.13 -35.28 18.41
CA GLU A 237 -17.24 -34.66 17.43
C GLU A 237 -17.64 -33.21 17.19
N TYR A 238 -16.66 -32.32 17.23
CA TYR A 238 -16.85 -30.90 17.01
C TYR A 238 -15.90 -30.41 15.91
N GLU A 239 -16.49 -29.91 14.84
CA GLU A 239 -15.75 -29.31 13.73
C GLU A 239 -15.48 -27.83 14.00
N TYR A 240 -14.27 -27.39 13.66
CA TYR A 240 -13.81 -26.02 13.76
C TYR A 240 -13.24 -25.58 12.42
N SER A 241 -13.81 -24.50 11.90
CA SER A 241 -13.42 -23.84 10.67
C SER A 241 -13.65 -22.33 10.81
N PHE A 242 -12.98 -21.54 9.97
CA PHE A 242 -13.11 -20.08 10.00
C PHE A 242 -14.35 -19.63 9.22
N VAL A 243 -15.52 -19.94 9.76
CA VAL A 243 -16.81 -19.47 9.23
C VAL A 243 -16.80 -17.94 9.21
N ASP A 244 -17.12 -17.35 8.06
CA ASP A 244 -17.14 -15.89 7.82
C ASP A 244 -15.77 -15.20 7.76
N LEU A 245 -14.67 -15.95 7.60
CA LEU A 245 -13.35 -15.33 7.42
C LEU A 245 -13.28 -14.35 6.24
N PHE A 246 -14.08 -14.61 5.20
CA PHE A 246 -14.20 -13.77 4.01
C PHE A 246 -14.84 -12.40 4.28
N GLU A 247 -15.53 -12.21 5.41
CA GLU A 247 -16.08 -10.92 5.81
C GLU A 247 -15.00 -9.96 6.34
N HIS A 248 -13.81 -10.48 6.66
CA HIS A 248 -12.69 -9.69 7.13
C HIS A 248 -11.80 -9.22 5.98
N HIS A 249 -11.46 -7.92 5.99
CA HIS A 249 -10.46 -7.38 5.08
C HIS A 249 -9.07 -7.41 5.71
N PHE A 250 -8.12 -8.13 5.10
CA PHE A 250 -6.74 -8.26 5.58
C PHE A 250 -5.74 -7.36 4.85
N THR A 251 -6.22 -6.25 4.32
CA THR A 251 -5.38 -5.30 3.60
C THR A 251 -5.25 -3.98 4.35
N ARG A 252 -4.15 -3.28 4.09
CA ARG A 252 -3.88 -1.91 4.52
C ARG A 252 -3.31 -1.10 3.36
N TYR A 253 -3.32 0.22 3.47
CA TYR A 253 -2.66 1.06 2.47
C TYR A 253 -1.13 0.98 2.61
N THR A 254 -0.43 0.98 1.47
CA THR A 254 1.03 1.01 1.45
C THR A 254 1.54 2.35 1.98
N THR A 255 2.71 2.33 2.62
CA THR A 255 3.37 3.57 3.10
C THR A 255 3.57 4.57 1.97
N HIS A 256 3.93 4.10 0.77
CA HIS A 256 4.11 4.92 -0.42
C HIS A 256 2.82 5.61 -0.86
N PHE A 257 1.69 4.89 -0.85
CA PHE A 257 0.41 5.48 -1.22
C PHE A 257 -0.07 6.52 -0.19
N ILE A 258 0.09 6.24 1.09
CA ILE A 258 -0.22 7.23 2.14
C ILE A 258 0.67 8.46 2.01
N TRP A 259 1.96 8.28 1.73
CA TRP A 259 2.89 9.38 1.47
C TRP A 259 2.45 10.21 0.25
N CYS A 260 2.07 9.56 -0.86
CA CYS A 260 1.51 10.21 -2.04
C CYS A 260 0.26 11.03 -1.70
N CYS A 261 -0.64 10.52 -0.85
CA CYS A 261 -1.82 11.27 -0.43
C CYS A 261 -1.44 12.57 0.29
N TYR A 262 -0.48 12.51 1.23
CA TYR A 262 0.03 13.72 1.88
C TYR A 262 0.72 14.65 0.88
N ALA A 263 1.50 14.11 -0.06
CA ALA A 263 2.17 14.86 -1.11
C ALA A 263 1.19 15.60 -2.04
N LEU A 264 0.05 15.00 -2.37
CA LEU A 264 -1.02 15.65 -3.13
C LEU A 264 -1.60 16.83 -2.35
N ALA A 265 -2.00 16.60 -1.10
CA ALA A 265 -2.58 17.65 -0.26
C ALA A 265 -1.60 18.83 -0.08
N TRP A 266 -0.35 18.52 0.26
CA TRP A 266 0.69 19.52 0.52
C TRP A 266 1.17 20.21 -0.76
N GLY A 267 1.37 19.48 -1.85
CA GLY A 267 1.84 20.04 -3.12
C GLY A 267 0.82 20.99 -3.74
N ILE A 268 -0.47 20.65 -3.67
CA ILE A 268 -1.56 21.53 -4.12
C ILE A 268 -1.64 22.77 -3.21
N GLN A 269 -1.48 22.62 -1.90
CA GLN A 269 -1.41 23.77 -0.99
C GLN A 269 -0.24 24.70 -1.34
N LYS A 270 0.96 24.16 -1.56
CA LYS A 270 2.14 24.97 -1.95
C LYS A 270 1.93 25.72 -3.26
N TYR A 271 1.28 25.07 -4.22
CA TYR A 271 0.90 25.71 -5.47
C TYR A 271 -0.09 26.85 -5.25
N ASP A 272 -1.14 26.64 -4.45
CA ASP A 272 -2.15 27.65 -4.15
C ASP A 272 -1.53 28.86 -3.42
N ASP A 273 -0.65 28.62 -2.45
CA ASP A 273 0.09 29.66 -1.72
C ASP A 273 0.97 30.49 -2.69
N ALA A 274 1.71 29.82 -3.58
CA ALA A 274 2.54 30.50 -4.59
C ALA A 274 1.71 31.33 -5.58
N LYS A 275 0.52 30.85 -5.98
CA LYS A 275 -0.39 31.62 -6.84
C LYS A 275 -0.95 32.84 -6.11
N ALA A 276 -1.28 32.71 -4.83
CA ALA A 276 -1.75 33.84 -4.02
C ALA A 276 -0.66 34.91 -3.85
N ASP A 277 0.59 34.49 -3.60
CA ASP A 277 1.73 35.40 -3.49
C ASP A 277 2.02 36.15 -4.80
N LEU A 278 1.89 35.49 -5.94
CA LEU A 278 2.04 36.14 -7.25
C LEU A 278 0.92 37.16 -7.50
N ALA A 279 -0.33 36.80 -7.24
CA ALA A 279 -1.46 37.71 -7.39
C ALA A 279 -1.34 38.93 -6.47
N ALA A 280 -0.86 38.75 -5.23
CA ALA A 280 -0.64 39.86 -4.30
C ALA A 280 0.45 40.82 -4.80
N LYS A 281 1.50 40.33 -5.46
CA LYS A 281 2.57 41.14 -6.05
C LYS A 281 2.15 41.89 -7.30
N GLU A 282 1.17 41.40 -8.05
CA GLU A 282 0.63 42.08 -9.25
C GLU A 282 -0.30 43.26 -8.90
N VAL A 283 -0.90 43.24 -7.71
CA VAL A 283 -1.84 44.27 -7.22
C VAL A 283 -1.12 45.38 -6.43
N ALA A 284 0.11 45.15 -5.96
CA ALA A 284 0.93 46.09 -5.20
C ALA A 284 1.78 47.01 -6.10
#